data_AF-I3SH76-F1
#
_entry.id   AF-I3SH76-F1
#
_cell.length_a   1.000
_cell.length_b   1.000
_cell.length_c   1.000
_cell.angle_alpha   90.00
_cell.angle_beta   90.00
_cell.angle_gamma   90.00
#
_symmetry.space_group_name_H-M   'P 1'
#
loop_
_entity.id
_entity.type
_entity.pdbx_description
1 polymer ?
#
loop_
_entity_poly.entity_id
_entity_poly.type
_entity_poly.pdbx_seq_one_letter_code
_entity_poly.pdbx_strand_id
1 'polypeptide(L)'
;MQPRMLLTVDENLKPLSVPVRVGQAVDVVGQAGRPKTITGFQTHSTPVLLAAGDRAELATEKYIPLSPILEGFVILKENPDYREE
;
A
#
# COMPACT_ATOMS: atom_id res chain seq x y z
N MET A 1 13.21 -14.16 -13.58
CA MET A 1 12.24 -13.68 -12.58
C MET A 1 12.52 -12.20 -12.35
N GLN A 2 11.53 -11.31 -12.50
CA GLN A 2 11.69 -9.87 -12.32
C GLN A 2 11.36 -9.51 -10.85
N PRO A 3 12.19 -8.72 -10.15
CA PRO A 3 11.87 -8.25 -8.81
C PRO A 3 10.59 -7.42 -8.80
N ARG A 4 9.71 -7.67 -7.83
CA ARG A 4 8.51 -6.87 -7.57
C ARG A 4 8.88 -5.80 -6.55
N MET A 5 8.54 -4.56 -6.83
CA MET A 5 8.81 -3.43 -5.94
C MET A 5 7.60 -2.53 -5.88
N LEU A 6 7.46 -1.76 -4.80
CA LEU A 6 6.49 -0.68 -4.67
C LEU A 6 7.24 0.61 -4.39
N LEU A 7 7.01 1.62 -5.23
CA LEU A 7 7.45 2.99 -5.06
C LEU A 7 6.23 3.90 -5.20
N THR A 8 6.09 4.84 -4.28
CA THR A 8 4.98 5.79 -4.26
C THR A 8 5.47 7.18 -4.64
N VAL A 9 4.67 7.86 -5.45
CA VAL A 9 4.91 9.23 -5.89
C VAL A 9 3.67 10.10 -5.67
N ASP A 10 3.85 11.41 -5.56
CA ASP A 10 2.74 12.37 -5.51
C ASP A 10 2.19 12.69 -6.91
N GLU A 11 1.17 13.54 -6.98
CA GLU A 11 0.58 14.02 -8.25
C GLU A 11 1.57 14.81 -9.12
N ASN A 12 2.67 15.31 -8.55
CA ASN A 12 3.75 16.01 -9.25
C ASN A 12 4.93 15.08 -9.62
N LEU A 13 4.75 13.76 -9.50
CA LEU A 13 5.76 12.73 -9.77
C LEU A 13 6.99 12.81 -8.86
N LYS A 14 6.88 13.43 -7.68
CA LYS A 14 7.93 13.43 -6.68
C LYS A 14 7.83 12.18 -5.81
N PRO A 15 8.98 11.54 -5.46
CA PRO A 15 8.97 10.42 -4.54
C PRO A 15 8.33 10.79 -3.20
N LEU A 16 7.41 9.95 -2.74
CA LEU A 16 6.69 10.15 -1.49
C LEU A 16 6.88 8.90 -0.63
N SER A 17 7.51 9.04 0.54
CA SER A 17 7.65 7.94 1.49
C SER A 17 6.40 7.83 2.35
N VAL A 18 5.69 6.71 2.25
CA VAL A 18 4.48 6.44 3.03
C VAL A 18 4.56 5.09 3.72
N PRO A 19 3.95 4.94 4.90
CA PRO A 19 3.91 3.65 5.57
C PRO A 19 2.95 2.70 4.85
N VAL A 20 3.44 1.48 4.59
CA VAL A 20 2.71 0.41 3.90
C VAL A 20 2.80 -0.88 4.72
N ARG A 21 1.72 -1.67 4.71
CA ARG A 21 1.68 -3.01 5.29
C ARG A 21 1.92 -4.02 4.17
N VAL A 22 2.95 -4.83 4.29
CA VAL A 22 3.29 -5.90 3.34
C VAL A 22 3.07 -7.24 4.00
N GLY A 23 2.31 -8.11 3.37
CA GLY A 23 2.05 -9.46 3.88
C GLY A 23 1.54 -10.40 2.80
N GLN A 24 1.31 -11.64 3.21
CA GLN A 24 0.88 -12.70 2.30
C GLN A 24 -0.51 -12.36 1.73
N ALA A 25 -0.62 -12.42 0.40
CA ALA A 25 -1.86 -12.24 -0.33
C ALA A 25 -2.86 -13.36 -0.03
N VAL A 26 -4.08 -12.96 0.28
CA VAL A 26 -5.23 -13.84 0.51
C VAL A 26 -6.48 -13.16 -0.05
N ASP A 27 -7.52 -13.93 -0.35
CA ASP A 27 -8.73 -13.35 -0.96
C ASP A 27 -9.50 -12.48 0.04
N VAL A 28 -9.72 -12.99 1.25
CA VAL A 28 -10.33 -12.24 2.35
C VAL A 28 -9.80 -12.77 3.69
N VAL A 29 -9.37 -11.87 4.57
CA VAL A 29 -9.05 -12.09 5.98
C VAL A 29 -9.62 -10.96 6.84
N GLY A 30 -9.96 -11.24 8.10
CA GLY A 30 -10.51 -10.25 9.04
C GLY A 30 -11.89 -10.62 9.59
N GLN A 31 -12.26 -10.02 10.73
CA GLN A 31 -13.60 -10.16 11.33
C GLN A 31 -14.64 -9.41 10.49
N ALA A 32 -15.91 -9.83 10.61
CA ALA A 32 -17.04 -9.28 9.84
C ALA A 32 -17.06 -7.73 9.84
N GLY A 33 -17.14 -7.13 8.64
CA GLY A 33 -17.30 -5.69 8.45
C GLY A 33 -16.08 -4.95 7.88
N ARG A 34 -14.86 -5.49 7.97
CA ARG A 34 -13.66 -4.90 7.33
C ARG A 34 -12.78 -5.99 6.71
N PRO A 35 -13.15 -6.51 5.51
CA PRO A 35 -12.33 -7.49 4.82
C PRO A 35 -10.96 -6.88 4.46
N LYS A 36 -9.91 -7.65 4.70
CA LYS A 36 -8.51 -7.36 4.35
C LYS A 36 -8.01 -8.39 3.35
N THR A 37 -7.06 -8.00 2.52
CA THR A 37 -6.52 -8.86 1.45
C THR A 37 -5.12 -9.39 1.75
N ILE A 38 -4.59 -9.05 2.94
CA ILE A 38 -3.27 -9.47 3.42
C ILE A 38 -3.33 -10.04 4.83
N THR A 39 -2.54 -11.07 5.10
CA THR A 39 -2.34 -11.66 6.45
C THR A 39 -0.87 -11.62 6.85
N GLY A 40 -0.60 -11.67 8.16
CA GLY A 40 0.77 -11.73 8.70
C GLY A 40 1.68 -10.58 8.26
N PHE A 41 1.14 -9.36 8.21
CA PHE A 41 1.84 -8.22 7.62
C PHE A 41 2.89 -7.60 8.54
N GLN A 42 3.89 -6.96 7.92
CA GLN A 42 4.81 -6.02 8.57
C GLN A 42 4.64 -4.62 7.97
N THR A 43 4.84 -3.60 8.80
CA THR A 43 4.80 -2.21 8.35
C THR A 43 6.19 -1.79 7.89
N HIS A 44 6.28 -1.29 6.66
CA HIS A 44 7.47 -0.71 6.06
C HIS A 44 7.18 0.73 5.60
N SER A 45 8.21 1.44 5.16
CA SER A 45 8.05 2.71 4.42
C SER A 45 8.49 2.49 2.98
N THR A 46 7.80 3.09 2.02
CA THR A 46 8.17 3.00 0.61
C THR A 46 9.48 3.78 0.32
N PRO A 47 10.34 3.32 -0.60
CA PRO A 47 10.16 2.15 -1.48
C PRO A 47 10.45 0.80 -0.79
N VAL A 48 9.73 -0.25 -1.18
CA VAL A 48 9.86 -1.60 -0.60
C VAL A 48 9.90 -2.67 -1.70
N LEU A 49 10.62 -3.77 -1.46
CA LEU A 49 10.60 -4.97 -2.31
C LEU A 49 9.51 -5.93 -1.82
N LEU A 50 8.73 -6.50 -2.74
CA LEU A 50 7.67 -7.45 -2.43
C LEU A 50 8.15 -8.87 -2.74
N ALA A 51 7.97 -9.80 -1.80
CA ALA A 51 8.27 -11.20 -2.05
C ALA A 51 7.22 -11.85 -2.97
N ALA A 52 7.50 -13.09 -3.39
CA ALA A 52 6.53 -13.87 -4.13
C ALA A 52 5.30 -14.15 -3.25
N GLY A 53 4.10 -13.83 -3.74
CA GLY A 53 2.86 -14.00 -2.99
C GLY A 53 2.54 -12.84 -2.03
N ASP A 54 3.40 -11.83 -1.89
CA ASP A 54 3.09 -10.66 -1.08
C ASP A 54 2.21 -9.66 -1.83
N ARG A 55 1.38 -8.96 -1.05
CA ARG A 55 0.65 -7.75 -1.43
C ARG A 55 0.92 -6.65 -0.41
N ALA A 56 0.82 -5.40 -0.87
CA ALA A 56 0.92 -4.22 -0.03
C ALA A 56 -0.44 -3.54 0.12
N GLU A 57 -0.71 -3.01 1.31
CA GLU A 57 -1.83 -2.10 1.60
C GLU A 57 -1.27 -0.81 2.25
N LEU A 58 -1.87 0.36 2.00
CA LEU A 58 -1.47 1.58 2.71
C LEU A 58 -1.76 1.44 4.22
N ALA A 59 -0.83 1.91 5.06
CA ALA A 59 -1.00 1.93 6.51
C ALA A 59 -1.58 3.25 7.03
N THR A 60 -1.89 4.19 6.14
CA THR A 60 -2.42 5.52 6.44
C THR A 60 -3.61 5.83 5.54
N GLU A 61 -4.54 6.64 6.04
CA GLU A 61 -5.69 7.17 5.29
C GLU A 61 -5.42 8.57 4.72
N LYS A 62 -4.22 9.14 4.95
CA LYS A 62 -3.82 10.46 4.43
C LYS A 62 -3.79 10.51 2.91
N TYR A 63 -3.56 9.37 2.27
CA TYR A 63 -3.42 9.26 0.83
C TYR A 63 -4.38 8.21 0.27
N ILE A 64 -4.88 8.47 -0.93
CA ILE A 64 -5.67 7.55 -1.74
C ILE A 64 -4.82 7.14 -2.94
N PRO A 65 -4.58 5.83 -3.17
CA PRO A 65 -3.85 5.38 -4.34
C PRO A 65 -4.72 5.45 -5.59
N LEU A 66 -4.15 5.88 -6.71
CA LEU A 66 -4.86 5.89 -8.00
C LEU A 66 -4.99 4.50 -8.62
N SER A 67 -4.22 3.53 -8.14
CA SER A 67 -4.27 2.12 -8.54
C SER A 67 -4.79 1.25 -7.39
N PRO A 68 -5.67 0.27 -7.66
CA PRO A 68 -6.10 -0.70 -6.64
C PRO A 68 -4.97 -1.66 -6.23
N ILE A 69 -3.92 -1.78 -7.05
CA ILE A 69 -2.77 -2.65 -6.79
C ILE A 69 -1.55 -1.78 -6.43
N LEU A 70 -1.00 -2.02 -5.25
CA LEU A 70 0.20 -1.35 -4.76
C LEU A 70 1.48 -2.09 -5.19
N GLU A 71 1.80 -2.00 -6.48
CA GLU A 71 3.01 -2.57 -7.09
C GLU A 71 3.51 -1.67 -8.23
N GLY A 72 4.83 -1.64 -8.42
CA GLY A 72 5.51 -0.76 -9.36
C GLY A 72 5.55 0.69 -8.86
N PHE A 73 5.27 1.63 -9.76
CA PHE A 73 5.13 3.05 -9.44
C PHE A 73 3.66 3.38 -9.24
N VAL A 74 3.30 3.83 -8.04
CA VAL A 74 1.92 4.16 -7.70
C VAL A 74 1.83 5.63 -7.32
N ILE A 75 0.95 6.34 -8.01
CA ILE A 75 0.62 7.73 -7.69
C ILE A 75 -0.37 7.74 -6.54
N LEU A 76 -0.04 8.53 -5.52
CA LEU A 76 -0.86 8.79 -4.36
C LEU A 76 -1.41 10.20 -4.43
N LYS A 77 -2.72 10.32 -4.21
CA LYS A 77 -3.42 11.59 -4.08
C LYS A 77 -3.68 11.87 -2.62
N GLU A 78 -3.59 13.13 -2.19
CA GLU A 78 -4.02 13.50 -0.84
C GLU A 78 -5.52 13.25 -0.65
N ASN A 79 -5.87 12.66 0.48
CA ASN A 79 -7.26 12.40 0.82
C ASN A 79 -7.92 13.69 1.34
N PRO A 80 -8.92 14.27 0.64
CA PRO A 80 -9.57 15.50 1.07
C PRO A 80 -10.39 15.32 2.37
N ASP A 81 -10.80 14.09 2.69
CA ASP A 81 -11.56 13.77 3.89
C ASP A 81 -10.68 13.46 5.10
N TYR A 82 -9.35 13.41 4.90
CA TYR A 82 -8.41 13.15 5.97
C TYR A 82 -8.37 14.32 6.95
N ARG A 83 -8.55 14.01 8.24
CA ARG A 83 -8.38 14.94 9.35
C ARG A 83 -7.24 14.40 10.20
N GLU A 84 -6.24 15.23 10.47
CA GLU A 84 -5.29 14.94 11.55
C GLU A 84 -6.11 14.95 12.85
N GLU A 85 -6.23 13.78 13.49
CA GLU A 85 -6.70 13.66 14.87
C GLU A 85 -5.67 14.23 15.85
#